data_AF-A0A1F5FVW1-F1
#
_entry.id   AF-A0A1F5FVW1-F1
#
_cell.length_a   1.000
_cell.length_b   1.000
_cell.length_c   1.000
_cell.angle_alpha   90.00
_cell.angle_beta   90.00
_cell.angle_gamma   90.00
#
_symmetry.space_group_name_H-M   'P 1'
#
loop_
_entity.id
_entity.type
_entity.pdbx_description
1 polymer ?
#
loop_
_entity_poly.entity_id
_entity_poly.type
_entity_poly.pdbx_seq_one_letter_code
_entity_poly.pdbx_strand_id
1 'polypeptide(L)'
;MFYSLIPTVNAAAVDSTQWDGRGCSSDGVVTIKGLECLIENILTPLPGIIALVAVGMIIFAGIKILNAGADTKAYAAGWSTFSFAVVGLILLSVVWLVLVIIKNYTGADILNFGIKP
;
A
#
# COMPACT_ATOMS: atom_id res chain seq x y z
N MET A 1 14.48 16.99 24.98
CA MET A 1 14.48 17.12 23.50
C MET A 1 14.85 15.75 22.93
N PHE A 2 13.89 14.82 22.93
CA PHE A 2 14.08 13.44 22.49
C PHE A 2 13.03 13.17 21.42
N TYR A 3 13.49 12.85 20.22
CA TYR A 3 12.76 12.89 18.96
C TYR A 3 11.66 11.82 18.85
N SER A 4 10.51 12.23 18.33
CA SER A 4 9.36 11.40 17.94
C SER A 4 9.64 10.62 16.65
N LEU A 5 10.43 9.54 16.73
CA LEU A 5 10.68 8.63 15.61
C LEU A 5 9.65 7.49 15.49
N ILE A 6 8.45 7.66 16.05
CA ILE A 6 7.37 6.70 15.81
C ILE A 6 6.65 7.17 14.54
N PRO A 7 6.72 6.44 13.42
CA PRO A 7 5.79 6.70 12.33
C PRO A 7 4.39 6.53 12.90
N THR A 8 3.60 7.61 12.92
CA THR A 8 2.17 7.50 13.16
C THR A 8 1.61 6.72 11.99
N VAL A 9 1.47 5.41 12.17
CA VAL A 9 0.53 4.65 11.37
C VAL A 9 -0.84 5.20 11.74
N ASN A 10 -1.38 6.06 10.89
CA ASN A 10 -2.77 6.46 10.97
C ASN A 10 -3.60 5.21 10.68
N ALA A 11 -3.77 4.36 11.69
CA ALA A 11 -4.85 3.39 11.70
C ALA A 11 -6.12 4.22 11.77
N ALA A 12 -6.71 4.50 10.60
CA ALA A 12 -8.11 4.87 10.53
C ALA A 12 -8.86 3.67 11.09
N ALA A 13 -9.18 3.71 12.38
CA ALA A 13 -10.20 2.86 12.95
C ALA A 13 -11.46 3.14 12.11
N VAL A 14 -11.91 2.12 11.38
CA VAL A 14 -13.14 2.20 10.58
C VAL A 14 -14.28 2.25 11.59
N ASP A 15 -14.62 3.46 12.01
CA ASP A 15 -15.84 3.73 12.75
C ASP A 15 -17.02 3.56 11.78
N SER A 16 -17.98 2.71 12.16
CA SER A 16 -19.15 2.39 11.32
C SER A 16 -20.08 3.58 11.11
N THR A 17 -19.87 4.70 11.83
CA THR A 17 -20.56 5.97 11.58
C THR A 17 -19.98 6.76 10.39
N GLN A 18 -18.78 6.41 9.90
CA GLN A 18 -18.07 7.16 8.85
C GLN A 18 -18.66 6.98 7.44
N TRP A 19 -19.64 6.08 7.27
CA TRP A 19 -20.23 5.77 5.95
C TRP A 19 -21.44 6.67 5.65
N ASP A 20 -22.13 7.14 6.69
CA ASP A 20 -23.26 8.07 6.58
C ASP A 20 -22.80 9.53 6.43
N GLY A 21 -21.69 9.91 7.09
CA GLY A 21 -21.16 11.28 7.06
C GLY A 21 -20.33 11.65 5.81
N ARG A 22 -20.02 10.68 4.93
CA ARG A 22 -19.18 10.88 3.73
C ARG A 22 -19.96 10.99 2.41
N GLY A 23 -21.30 11.00 2.46
CA GLY A 23 -22.14 11.07 1.24
C GLY A 23 -22.04 9.82 0.36
N CYS A 24 -21.66 8.69 0.94
CA CYS A 24 -21.47 7.41 0.25
C CYS A 24 -22.78 6.60 0.10
N SER A 25 -23.88 7.12 0.64
CA SER A 25 -25.26 6.62 0.47
C SER A 25 -26.18 7.83 0.31
N SER A 26 -27.09 7.78 -0.67
CA SER A 26 -28.14 8.79 -0.83
C SER A 26 -29.47 8.05 -0.81
N ASP A 27 -30.37 8.44 0.08
CA ASP A 27 -31.70 7.83 0.27
C ASP A 27 -31.70 6.30 0.52
N GLY A 28 -30.66 5.77 1.18
CA GLY A 28 -30.58 4.36 1.53
C GLY A 28 -30.27 3.42 0.36
N VAL A 29 -29.93 3.96 -0.81
CA VAL A 29 -29.53 3.19 -1.99
C VAL A 29 -28.03 3.32 -2.20
N VAL A 30 -27.36 2.18 -2.38
CA VAL A 30 -25.93 2.13 -2.73
C VAL A 30 -25.79 2.62 -4.17
N THR A 31 -25.39 3.88 -4.32
CA THR A 31 -25.01 4.45 -5.62
C THR A 31 -23.58 4.04 -5.98
N ILE A 32 -23.14 4.28 -7.22
CA ILE A 32 -21.75 4.00 -7.66
C ILE A 32 -20.71 4.64 -6.71
N LYS A 33 -21.04 5.79 -6.10
CA LYS A 33 -20.22 6.44 -5.06
C LYS A 33 -20.01 5.60 -3.81
N GLY A 34 -20.99 4.78 -3.42
CA GLY A 34 -20.85 3.87 -2.29
C GLY A 34 -19.81 2.78 -2.54
N LEU A 35 -19.71 2.30 -3.80
CA LEU A 35 -18.69 1.34 -4.20
C LEU A 35 -17.29 1.99 -4.24
N GLU A 36 -17.17 3.23 -4.73
CA GLU A 36 -15.91 3.99 -4.71
C GLU A 36 -15.37 4.16 -3.27
N CYS A 37 -16.26 4.47 -2.32
CA CYS A 37 -15.95 4.67 -0.90
C CYS A 37 -15.48 3.36 -0.22
N LEU A 38 -16.06 2.22 -0.60
CA LEU A 38 -15.62 0.90 -0.14
C LEU A 38 -14.24 0.53 -0.72
N ILE A 39 -14.04 0.77 -2.02
CA ILE A 39 -12.77 0.49 -2.69
C ILE A 39 -11.66 1.35 -2.09
N GLU A 40 -11.88 2.65 -1.89
CA GLU A 40 -10.93 3.56 -1.25
C GLU A 40 -10.48 3.04 0.12
N ASN A 41 -11.42 2.66 0.98
CA ASN A 41 -11.11 2.21 2.34
C ASN A 41 -10.20 0.97 2.35
N ILE A 42 -10.32 0.11 1.34
CA ILE A 42 -9.50 -1.11 1.20
C ILE A 42 -8.16 -0.81 0.51
N LEU A 43 -8.16 0.05 -0.52
CA LEU A 43 -6.99 0.33 -1.34
C LEU A 43 -6.03 1.34 -0.68
N THR A 44 -6.53 2.22 0.19
CA THR A 44 -5.71 3.24 0.89
C THR A 44 -4.61 2.64 1.77
N PRO A 45 -4.87 1.65 2.64
CA PRO A 45 -3.81 1.05 3.46
C PRO A 45 -2.90 0.07 2.69
N LEU A 46 -3.35 -0.45 1.54
CA LEU A 46 -2.72 -1.56 0.84
C LEU A 46 -1.27 -1.28 0.41
N PRO A 47 -0.91 -0.13 -0.23
CA PRO A 47 0.47 0.19 -0.57
C PRO A 47 1.39 0.25 0.64
N GLY A 48 0.91 0.77 1.77
CA GLY A 48 1.67 0.85 3.02
C GLY A 48 1.99 -0.54 3.58
N ILE A 49 1.02 -1.46 3.53
CA ILE A 49 1.21 -2.85 3.96
C ILE A 49 2.21 -3.57 3.04
N ILE A 50 2.09 -3.40 1.72
CA ILE A 50 3.02 -3.99 0.75
C ILE A 50 4.44 -3.50 1.00
N ALA A 51 4.64 -2.19 1.20
CA ALA A 51 5.95 -1.63 1.49
C ALA A 51 6.54 -2.19 2.80
N LEU A 52 5.73 -2.34 3.85
CA LEU A 52 6.16 -2.91 5.12
C LEU A 52 6.58 -4.38 4.97
N VAL A 53 5.80 -5.18 4.26
CA VAL A 53 6.12 -6.60 4.00
C VAL A 53 7.39 -6.72 3.16
N ALA A 54 7.56 -5.86 2.14
CA ALA A 54 8.76 -5.84 1.32
C ALA A 54 10.02 -5.55 2.14
N VAL A 55 9.99 -4.57 3.05
CA VAL A 55 11.10 -4.28 3.97
C VAL A 55 11.40 -5.48 4.86
N GLY A 56 10.37 -6.12 5.42
CA GLY A 56 10.53 -7.35 6.21
C GLY A 56 11.21 -8.46 5.41
N MET A 57 10.74 -8.74 4.19
CA MET A 57 11.33 -9.75 3.31
C MET A 57 12.79 -9.46 2.95
N ILE A 58 13.14 -8.19 2.71
CA ILE A 58 14.52 -7.78 2.41
C ILE A 58 15.43 -8.05 3.61
N ILE A 59 15.00 -7.71 4.83
CA ILE A 59 15.76 -7.96 6.06
C ILE A 59 15.96 -9.47 6.26
N PHE A 60 14.89 -10.26 6.16
CA PHE A 60 14.98 -11.72 6.32
C PHE A 60 15.84 -12.37 5.24
N ALA A 61 15.74 -11.90 3.99
CA ALA A 61 16.61 -12.35 2.91
C ALA A 61 18.08 -12.04 3.19
N GLY A 62 18.38 -10.82 3.67
CA GLY A 62 19.73 -10.41 4.06
C GLY A 62 20.31 -11.30 5.15
N ILE A 63 19.58 -11.54 6.23
CA ILE A 63 20.02 -12.45 7.31
C ILE A 63 20.27 -13.86 6.78
N LYS A 64 19.39 -14.36 5.90
CA LYS A 64 19.53 -15.70 5.30
C LYS A 64 20.76 -15.81 4.40
N ILE A 65 21.08 -14.78 3.61
CA ILE A 65 22.27 -14.74 2.76
C ILE A 65 23.54 -14.71 3.62
N LEU A 66 23.56 -13.88 4.68
CA LEU A 66 24.71 -13.76 5.57
C LEU A 66 24.98 -15.04 6.37
N ASN A 67 23.93 -15.74 6.80
CA ASN A 67 24.06 -17.00 7.55
C ASN A 67 24.20 -18.25 6.67
N ALA A 68 24.22 -18.12 5.34
CA ALA A 68 24.28 -19.27 4.43
C ALA A 68 25.63 -20.00 4.41
N GLY A 69 26.73 -19.31 4.77
CA GLY A 69 28.07 -19.92 4.81
C GLY A 69 28.44 -20.60 3.49
N ALA A 70 28.75 -21.90 3.54
CA ALA A 70 29.09 -22.72 2.36
C ALA A 70 27.88 -23.41 1.70
N ASP A 71 26.66 -23.20 2.20
CA ASP A 71 25.44 -23.80 1.63
C ASP A 71 24.92 -22.94 0.46
N THR A 72 25.16 -23.43 -0.75
CA THR A 72 24.75 -22.78 -2.01
C THR A 72 23.23 -22.70 -2.17
N LYS A 73 22.46 -23.61 -1.55
CA LYS A 73 21.00 -23.61 -1.60
C LYS A 73 20.42 -22.52 -0.73
N ALA A 74 20.94 -22.36 0.49
CA ALA A 74 20.51 -21.28 1.39
C ALA A 74 20.81 -19.90 0.79
N TYR A 75 21.98 -19.75 0.16
CA TYR A 75 22.38 -18.52 -0.53
C TYR A 75 21.46 -18.20 -1.71
N ALA A 76 21.22 -19.15 -2.61
CA ALA A 76 20.33 -18.95 -3.77
C ALA A 76 18.88 -18.65 -3.34
N ALA A 77 18.39 -19.31 -2.29
CA ALA A 77 17.07 -19.04 -1.74
C ALA A 77 16.97 -17.60 -1.19
N GLY A 78 17.99 -17.11 -0.48
CA GLY A 78 18.02 -15.73 -0.01
C GLY A 78 17.95 -14.71 -1.14
N TRP A 79 18.72 -14.91 -2.21
CA TRP A 79 18.67 -14.06 -3.41
C TRP A 79 17.34 -14.09 -4.15
N SER A 80 16.68 -15.25 -4.18
CA SER A 80 15.34 -15.36 -4.76
C SER A 80 14.34 -14.51 -3.97
N THR A 81 14.33 -14.60 -2.64
CA THR A 81 13.45 -13.81 -1.77
C THR A 81 13.72 -12.31 -1.91
N PHE A 82 14.99 -11.91 -1.95
CA PHE A 82 15.36 -10.52 -2.18
C PHE A 82 14.84 -10.00 -3.53
N SER A 83 15.04 -10.77 -4.60
CA SER A 83 14.54 -10.42 -5.93
C SER A 83 13.02 -10.27 -5.96
N PHE A 84 12.27 -11.19 -5.32
CA PHE A 84 10.82 -11.08 -5.24
C PHE A 84 10.36 -9.81 -4.52
N ALA A 85 11.02 -9.43 -3.42
CA ALA A 85 10.70 -8.20 -2.70
C ALA A 85 10.96 -6.95 -3.56
N VAL A 86 12.09 -6.92 -4.27
CA VAL A 86 12.44 -5.81 -5.17
C VAL A 86 11.48 -5.72 -6.35
N VAL A 87 11.15 -6.85 -6.99
CA VAL A 87 10.18 -6.89 -8.10
C VAL A 87 8.80 -6.40 -7.64
N GLY A 88 8.36 -6.78 -6.43
CA GLY A 88 7.12 -6.28 -5.85
C GLY A 88 7.09 -4.75 -5.69
N LEU A 89 8.19 -4.17 -5.21
CA LEU A 89 8.33 -2.71 -5.07
C LEU A 89 8.36 -2.00 -6.44
N ILE A 90 9.07 -2.57 -7.42
CA ILE A 90 9.10 -2.03 -8.77
C ILE A 90 7.70 -2.05 -9.37
N LEU A 91 6.96 -3.16 -9.24
CA LEU A 91 5.61 -3.28 -9.76
C LEU A 91 4.67 -2.24 -9.11
N LEU A 92 4.76 -2.04 -7.80
CA LEU A 92 4.03 -0.98 -7.10
C LEU A 92 4.36 0.42 -7.67
N SER A 93 5.64 0.67 -7.94
CA SER A 93 6.10 1.93 -8.54
C SER A 93 5.57 2.13 -9.96
N VAL A 94 5.50 1.05 -10.75
CA VAL A 94 4.93 1.08 -12.11
C VAL A 94 3.43 1.40 -12.07
N VAL A 95 2.68 0.77 -11.16
CA VAL A 95 1.25 1.07 -10.99
C VAL A 95 1.05 2.54 -10.65
N TRP A 96 1.83 3.07 -9.71
CA TRP A 96 1.78 4.49 -9.36
C TRP A 96 2.10 5.40 -10.56
N LEU A 97 3.13 5.07 -11.33
CA LEU A 97 3.51 5.82 -12.53
C LEU A 97 2.38 5.86 -13.55
N VAL A 98 1.71 4.73 -13.79
CA VAL A 98 0.55 4.66 -14.69
C VAL A 98 -0.59 5.55 -14.20
N LEU A 99 -0.90 5.54 -12.90
CA LEU A 99 -1.93 6.41 -12.32
C LEU A 99 -1.59 7.90 -12.48
N VAL A 100 -0.32 8.29 -12.27
CA VAL A 100 0.14 9.67 -12.47
C VAL A 100 0.02 10.09 -13.93
N ILE A 101 0.37 9.21 -14.87
CA ILE A 101 0.21 9.46 -16.30
C ILE A 101 -1.26 9.72 -16.64
N ILE A 102 -2.17 8.85 -16.18
CA ILE A 102 -3.61 9.01 -16.43
C ILE A 102 -4.13 10.33 -15.83
N LYS A 103 -3.72 10.69 -14.60
CA LYS A 103 -4.08 11.98 -13.99
C LYS A 103 -3.65 13.16 -14.87
N ASN A 104 -2.43 13.14 -15.39
CA ASN A 104 -1.89 14.22 -16.20
C ASN A 104 -2.59 14.37 -17.56
N TYR A 105 -3.04 13.28 -18.18
CA TYR A 105 -3.75 13.32 -19.46
C TYR A 105 -5.25 13.60 -19.31
N THR A 106 -5.89 13.07 -18.27
CA THR A 106 -7.35 13.19 -18.08
C THR A 106 -7.74 14.43 -17.29
N GLY A 107 -6.82 15.03 -16.51
CA GLY A 107 -7.10 16.17 -15.63
C GLY A 107 -8.00 15.84 -14.43
N ALA A 108 -8.52 14.61 -14.36
CA ALA A 108 -9.27 14.09 -13.22
C ALA A 108 -8.32 13.67 -12.10
N ASP A 109 -8.58 14.13 -10.88
CA ASP A 109 -7.75 13.84 -9.70
C ASP A 109 -8.06 12.45 -9.12
N ILE A 110 -7.71 11.40 -9.85
CA ILE A 110 -7.85 9.99 -9.45
C ILE A 110 -6.83 9.54 -8.38
N LEU A 111 -5.90 10.42 -8.01
CA LEU A 111 -4.93 10.17 -6.93
C LEU A 111 -5.43 10.65 -5.57
N ASN A 112 -6.54 11.40 -5.56
CA ASN A 112 -7.17 11.86 -4.35
C ASN A 112 -8.40 10.98 -4.11
N PHE A 113 -8.23 9.94 -3.30
CA PHE A 113 -9.35 9.09 -2.95
C PHE A 113 -10.35 9.83 -2.03
N GLY A 114 -9.94 10.94 -1.40
CA GLY A 114 -10.82 11.75 -0.56
C GLY A 114 -11.84 12.56 -1.37
N ILE A 115 -13.12 12.33 -1.08
CA ILE A 115 -14.23 13.18 -1.52
C ILE A 115 -13.99 14.61 -1.01
N LYS A 116 -13.90 15.59 -1.91
CA LYS A 116 -14.02 17.01 -1.53
C LYS A 116 -15.46 17.26 -1.05
N PRO A 117 -15.66 17.94 0.09
CA PRO A 117 -16.99 18.31 0.55
C PRO A 117 -17.72 19.17 -0.48
#